data_AF-X1RD34-F1
#
_entry.id   AF-X1RD34-F1
#
_cell.length_a   1.000
_cell.length_b   1.000
_cell.length_c   1.000
_cell.angle_alpha   90.00
_cell.angle_beta   90.00
_cell.angle_gamma   90.00
#
_symmetry.space_group_name_H-M   'P 1'
#
loop_
_entity.id
_entity.type
_entity.pdbx_description
1 polymer ?
#
loop_
_entity_poly.entity_id
_entity_poly.type
_entity_poly.pdbx_seq_one_letter_code
_entity_poly.pdbx_strand_id
1 'polypeptide(L)'
;NITLIWTTYEYGKYSTRSRSELTFDKENKTTGLDKDYILNDYSYGIAETFNLFIPNFVGGSHSNALGTKSETYNTLKKLDAQNARQIAEQFPAYWGPQRYTSGPVYIGAVVVFLFFFGAFLVKGKLKWWLVTAVIFSILLAWGKHLMFLSGFFIDYFPGYDKFRTVSMILVIAEFAMPLLAILAIKQLVENEVPKVEFNKALKYSLIIAGGLALVFSIMPGLFLNFKSPTDQNLINSGWPNELLNSIRADRKYILQTDAFRSLLFILFTAVILLAFRFKKISVKFFYVGLGFLILL
;
A
#
# COMPACT_ATOMS: atom_id res chain seq x y z
N ASN A 1 7.21 -15.08 -25.07
CA ASN A 1 6.09 -14.36 -24.44
C ASN A 1 4.79 -14.32 -25.24
N ILE A 2 4.78 -14.56 -26.56
CA ILE A 2 3.52 -14.55 -27.34
C ILE A 2 2.53 -15.61 -26.87
N THR A 3 3.00 -16.81 -26.51
CA THR A 3 2.16 -17.93 -26.07
C THR A 3 1.38 -17.58 -24.81
N LEU A 4 2.00 -16.92 -23.83
CA LEU A 4 1.37 -16.58 -22.55
C LEU A 4 0.33 -15.45 -22.71
N ILE A 5 0.64 -14.46 -23.54
CA ILE A 5 -0.26 -13.34 -23.84
C ILE A 5 -1.45 -13.87 -24.65
N TRP A 6 -1.19 -14.75 -25.63
CA TRP A 6 -2.22 -15.35 -26.47
C TRP A 6 -3.18 -16.25 -25.67
N THR A 7 -2.65 -17.12 -24.80
CA THR A 7 -3.49 -17.97 -23.94
C THR A 7 -4.31 -17.14 -22.96
N THR A 8 -3.73 -16.07 -22.38
CA THR A 8 -4.46 -15.15 -21.50
C THR A 8 -5.56 -14.39 -22.26
N TYR A 9 -5.28 -13.98 -23.50
CA TYR A 9 -6.25 -13.30 -24.37
C TYR A 9 -7.41 -14.22 -24.76
N GLU A 10 -7.12 -15.46 -25.19
CA GLU A 10 -8.15 -16.45 -25.51
C GLU A 10 -8.99 -16.81 -24.28
N TYR A 11 -8.34 -17.10 -23.15
CA TYR A 11 -9.05 -17.41 -21.91
C TYR A 11 -9.90 -16.25 -21.40
N GLY A 12 -9.43 -15.01 -21.56
CA GLY A 12 -10.15 -13.81 -21.16
C GLY A 12 -11.56 -13.72 -21.75
N LYS A 13 -11.78 -14.25 -22.97
CA LYS A 13 -13.09 -14.29 -23.65
C LYS A 13 -14.11 -15.20 -22.94
N TYR A 14 -13.64 -16.22 -22.22
CA TYR A 14 -14.49 -17.20 -21.51
C TYR A 14 -14.55 -16.93 -20.00
N SER A 15 -14.06 -15.78 -19.55
CA SER A 15 -14.00 -15.41 -18.14
C SER A 15 -15.02 -14.32 -17.81
N THR A 16 -15.16 -13.97 -16.52
CA THR A 16 -15.96 -12.82 -16.08
C THR A 16 -15.46 -11.47 -16.64
N ARG A 17 -14.31 -11.45 -17.32
CA ARG A 17 -13.72 -10.27 -17.96
C ARG A 17 -14.12 -10.11 -19.42
N SER A 18 -15.01 -10.96 -19.93
CA SER A 18 -15.68 -10.75 -21.21
C SER A 18 -17.07 -10.14 -21.00
N ARG A 19 -17.66 -9.66 -22.09
CA ARG A 19 -18.97 -9.00 -22.07
C ARG A 19 -20.04 -9.94 -21.48
N SER A 20 -20.68 -9.53 -20.40
CA SER A 20 -21.81 -10.28 -19.84
C SER A 20 -23.02 -10.24 -20.79
N GLU A 21 -23.55 -11.43 -21.11
CA GLU A 21 -24.79 -11.58 -21.89
C GLU A 21 -26.05 -11.37 -21.02
N LEU A 22 -25.92 -11.53 -19.70
CA LEU A 22 -27.00 -11.45 -18.72
C LEU A 22 -26.82 -10.20 -17.83
N THR A 23 -27.12 -9.02 -18.36
CA THR A 23 -27.19 -7.79 -17.54
C THR A 23 -28.40 -6.96 -17.98
N PHE A 24 -29.27 -6.62 -17.03
CA PHE A 24 -30.52 -5.90 -17.28
C PHE A 24 -30.32 -4.38 -17.42
N ASP A 25 -29.14 -3.87 -17.06
CA ASP A 25 -28.83 -2.44 -17.05
C ASP A 25 -27.90 -2.07 -18.22
N LYS A 26 -28.40 -1.27 -19.17
CA LYS A 26 -27.71 -0.95 -20.43
C LYS A 26 -26.66 0.15 -20.28
N GLU A 27 -26.79 1.03 -19.28
CA GLU A 27 -25.88 2.17 -19.08
C GLU A 27 -24.58 1.77 -18.37
N ASN A 28 -24.59 0.66 -17.63
CA ASN A 28 -23.47 0.18 -16.82
C ASN A 28 -22.50 -0.76 -17.57
N LYS A 29 -22.74 -0.99 -18.87
CA LYS A 29 -22.04 -1.99 -19.69
C LYS A 29 -20.70 -1.48 -20.20
N THR A 30 -19.64 -2.28 -20.03
CA THR A 30 -18.33 -2.08 -20.70
C THR A 30 -18.01 -3.27 -21.63
N THR A 31 -16.84 -3.27 -22.27
CA THR A 31 -16.35 -4.45 -23.02
C THR A 31 -15.78 -5.56 -22.13
N GLY A 32 -15.65 -5.29 -20.82
CA GLY A 32 -15.16 -6.18 -19.78
C GLY A 32 -16.12 -6.21 -18.58
N LEU A 33 -15.60 -5.95 -17.38
CA LEU A 33 -16.40 -5.95 -16.14
C LEU A 33 -17.28 -4.69 -16.01
N ASP A 34 -18.45 -4.82 -15.37
CA ASP A 34 -19.36 -3.69 -15.14
C ASP A 34 -18.67 -2.57 -14.33
N LYS A 35 -18.96 -1.31 -14.67
CA LYS A 35 -18.27 -0.15 -14.05
C LYS A 35 -18.44 -0.14 -12.54
N ASP A 36 -19.65 -0.43 -12.06
CA ASP A 36 -19.94 -0.48 -10.63
C ASP A 36 -19.18 -1.60 -9.91
N TYR A 37 -18.98 -2.75 -10.54
CA TYR A 37 -18.20 -3.83 -9.94
C TYR A 37 -16.73 -3.43 -9.80
N ILE A 38 -16.16 -2.82 -10.85
CA ILE A 38 -14.77 -2.35 -10.85
C ILE A 38 -14.57 -1.23 -9.82
N LEU A 39 -15.48 -0.25 -9.80
CA LEU A 39 -15.34 0.99 -9.02
C LEU A 39 -15.85 0.87 -7.58
N ASN A 40 -16.98 0.22 -7.31
CA ASN A 40 -17.56 0.25 -5.97
C ASN A 40 -16.93 -0.76 -5.01
N ASP A 41 -16.62 -1.96 -5.49
CA ASP A 41 -16.22 -3.09 -4.64
C ASP A 41 -14.71 -3.13 -4.33
N TYR A 42 -13.85 -2.59 -5.23
CA TYR A 42 -12.39 -2.77 -5.13
C TYR A 42 -11.55 -1.52 -5.44
N SER A 43 -12.13 -0.33 -5.29
CA SER A 43 -11.36 0.91 -5.32
C SER A 43 -10.50 1.06 -4.08
N TYR A 44 -9.26 1.50 -4.29
CA TYR A 44 -8.30 1.75 -3.22
C TYR A 44 -8.66 3.04 -2.47
N GLY A 45 -8.78 2.99 -1.15
CA GLY A 45 -8.97 4.17 -0.32
C GLY A 45 -7.77 5.11 -0.40
N ILE A 46 -8.01 6.42 -0.29
CA ILE A 46 -6.94 7.43 -0.32
C ILE A 46 -5.88 7.12 0.77
N ALA A 47 -6.34 6.80 1.99
CA ALA A 47 -5.48 6.41 3.10
C ALA A 47 -4.74 5.08 2.88
N GLU A 48 -5.27 4.18 2.05
CA GLU A 48 -4.62 2.91 1.74
C GLU A 48 -3.35 3.09 0.91
N THR A 49 -3.18 4.25 0.24
CA THR A 49 -1.92 4.62 -0.44
C THR A 49 -0.72 4.48 0.48
N PHE A 50 -0.89 4.77 1.76
CA PHE A 50 0.18 4.63 2.74
C PHE A 50 0.54 3.17 3.05
N ASN A 51 -0.27 2.18 2.67
CA ASN A 51 0.12 0.76 2.74
C ASN A 51 1.35 0.44 1.90
N LEU A 52 1.60 1.20 0.81
CA LEU A 52 2.81 1.05 -0.01
C LEU A 52 4.07 1.24 0.83
N PHE A 53 3.96 2.04 1.90
CA PHE A 53 5.03 2.48 2.77
C PHE A 53 5.01 1.84 4.17
N ILE A 54 3.83 1.67 4.78
CA ILE A 54 3.63 1.07 6.11
C ILE A 54 2.69 -0.11 5.93
N PRO A 55 3.11 -1.36 6.19
CA PRO A 55 2.41 -2.55 5.70
C PRO A 55 0.93 -2.58 6.12
N ASN A 56 0.60 -2.54 7.41
CA ASN A 56 -0.79 -2.60 7.86
C ASN A 56 -1.37 -1.21 8.17
N PHE A 57 -1.14 -0.21 7.32
CA PHE A 57 -1.59 1.16 7.58
C PHE A 57 -3.10 1.26 7.86
N VAL A 58 -3.91 0.52 7.08
CA VAL A 58 -5.36 0.39 7.29
C VAL A 58 -5.78 -0.92 7.95
N GLY A 59 -4.89 -1.57 8.71
CA GLY A 59 -5.19 -2.75 9.51
C GLY A 59 -5.03 -4.11 8.82
N GLY A 60 -4.50 -4.16 7.59
CA GLY A 60 -4.10 -5.41 6.95
C GLY A 60 -5.25 -6.19 6.31
N SER A 61 -5.36 -7.49 6.61
CA SER A 61 -6.39 -8.38 6.05
C SER A 61 -7.72 -8.31 6.82
N HIS A 62 -8.80 -8.78 6.16
CA HIS A 62 -10.12 -8.88 6.79
C HIS A 62 -10.24 -10.01 7.83
N SER A 63 -9.33 -10.99 7.82
CA SER A 63 -9.35 -12.15 8.73
C SER A 63 -7.94 -12.44 9.26
N ASN A 64 -7.87 -13.11 10.41
CA ASN A 64 -6.65 -13.56 11.08
C ASN A 64 -5.67 -12.44 11.49
N ALA A 65 -6.12 -11.20 11.51
CA ALA A 65 -5.29 -10.05 11.86
C ALA A 65 -5.22 -9.79 13.37
N LEU A 66 -6.26 -10.19 14.12
CA LEU A 66 -6.32 -10.04 15.58
C LEU A 66 -6.08 -11.38 16.27
N GLY A 67 -4.99 -11.46 17.03
CA GLY A 67 -4.60 -12.66 17.77
C GLY A 67 -4.91 -12.59 19.26
N THR A 68 -4.38 -13.53 20.04
CA THR A 68 -4.57 -13.63 21.50
C THR A 68 -3.91 -12.52 22.32
N LYS A 69 -3.09 -11.67 21.68
CA LYS A 69 -2.47 -10.49 22.32
C LYS A 69 -3.27 -9.21 22.11
N SER A 70 -4.40 -9.28 21.40
CA SER A 70 -5.23 -8.11 21.07
C SER A 70 -6.10 -7.67 22.24
N GLU A 71 -6.41 -6.38 22.31
CA GLU A 71 -7.41 -5.84 23.23
C GLU A 71 -8.79 -6.43 22.94
N THR A 72 -9.10 -6.68 21.65
CA THR A 72 -10.33 -7.35 21.23
C THR A 72 -10.48 -8.72 21.89
N TYR A 73 -9.43 -9.53 21.91
CA TYR A 73 -9.46 -10.82 22.60
C TYR A 73 -9.66 -10.68 24.12
N ASN A 74 -9.02 -9.69 24.74
CA ASN A 74 -9.18 -9.41 26.17
C ASN A 74 -10.61 -8.97 26.50
N THR A 75 -11.23 -8.13 25.67
CA THR A 75 -12.64 -7.73 25.83
C THR A 75 -13.59 -8.90 25.63
N LEU A 76 -13.36 -9.75 24.62
CA LEU A 76 -14.18 -10.95 24.40
C LEU A 76 -14.12 -11.91 25.60
N LYS A 77 -12.96 -12.04 26.25
CA LYS A 77 -12.84 -12.80 27.51
C LYS A 77 -13.65 -12.19 28.65
N LYS A 78 -13.66 -10.87 28.79
CA LYS A 78 -14.45 -10.18 29.83
C LYS A 78 -15.95 -10.34 29.61
N LEU A 79 -16.37 -10.47 28.34
CA LEU A 79 -17.76 -10.72 27.95
C LEU A 79 -18.16 -12.20 28.01
N ASP A 80 -17.30 -13.08 28.54
CA ASP A 80 -17.51 -14.53 28.64
C ASP A 80 -17.85 -15.20 27.29
N ALA A 81 -17.29 -14.68 26.20
CA ALA A 81 -17.53 -15.24 24.87
C ALA A 81 -16.86 -16.62 24.74
N GLN A 82 -17.67 -17.67 24.59
CA GLN A 82 -17.17 -18.99 24.22
C GLN A 82 -16.38 -18.89 22.91
N ASN A 83 -15.21 -19.52 22.84
CA ASN A 83 -14.30 -19.43 21.69
C ASN A 83 -13.78 -18.03 21.36
N ALA A 84 -13.57 -17.16 22.37
CA ALA A 84 -13.03 -15.80 22.22
C ALA A 84 -11.83 -15.67 21.25
N ARG A 85 -10.96 -16.69 21.16
CA ARG A 85 -9.85 -16.70 20.20
C ARG A 85 -10.34 -16.75 18.75
N GLN A 86 -11.20 -17.72 18.42
CA GLN A 86 -11.74 -17.89 17.07
C GLN A 86 -12.57 -16.67 16.66
N ILE A 87 -13.33 -16.11 17.61
CA ILE A 87 -14.11 -14.90 17.38
C ILE A 87 -13.19 -13.71 17.12
N ALA A 88 -12.12 -13.51 17.91
CA ALA A 88 -11.15 -12.44 17.68
C ALA A 88 -10.50 -12.55 16.29
N GLU A 89 -10.11 -13.76 15.87
CA GLU A 89 -9.48 -14.01 14.57
C GLU A 89 -10.43 -13.71 13.38
N GLN A 90 -11.75 -13.73 13.59
CA GLN A 90 -12.76 -13.38 12.58
C GLN A 90 -13.05 -11.87 12.49
N PHE A 91 -12.69 -11.08 13.51
CA PHE A 91 -12.91 -9.64 13.46
C PHE A 91 -11.92 -8.94 12.51
N PRO A 92 -12.39 -8.05 11.64
CA PRO A 92 -11.53 -7.37 10.68
C PRO A 92 -10.73 -6.27 11.38
N ALA A 93 -9.41 -6.43 11.40
CA ALA A 93 -8.50 -5.32 11.65
C ALA A 93 -8.54 -4.32 10.49
N TYR A 94 -8.79 -4.78 9.27
CA TYR A 94 -9.02 -3.89 8.13
C TYR A 94 -10.16 -2.89 8.39
N TRP A 95 -9.91 -1.61 8.12
CA TRP A 95 -10.90 -0.53 8.29
C TRP A 95 -11.01 0.41 7.08
N GLY A 96 -10.44 0.01 5.94
CA GLY A 96 -10.55 0.76 4.69
C GLY A 96 -11.90 0.54 3.96
N PRO A 97 -12.08 1.17 2.78
CA PRO A 97 -13.34 1.17 2.05
C PRO A 97 -13.55 -0.03 1.12
N GLN A 98 -12.58 -0.95 0.99
CA GLN A 98 -12.72 -2.12 0.12
C GLN A 98 -13.67 -3.14 0.74
N ARG A 99 -14.42 -3.85 -0.12
CA ARG A 99 -15.34 -4.90 0.30
C ARG A 99 -14.63 -6.10 0.91
N TYR A 100 -13.46 -6.44 0.37
CA TYR A 100 -12.60 -7.50 0.87
C TYR A 100 -11.17 -7.25 0.41
N THR A 101 -10.20 -7.53 1.30
CA THR A 101 -8.78 -7.57 0.96
C THR A 101 -8.09 -8.71 1.71
N SER A 102 -7.24 -9.44 0.98
CA SER A 102 -6.39 -10.50 1.52
C SER A 102 -5.08 -9.96 2.11
N GLY A 103 -4.77 -8.68 1.89
CA GLY A 103 -3.56 -8.07 2.40
C GLY A 103 -3.24 -6.73 1.76
N PRO A 104 -2.42 -5.91 2.43
CA PRO A 104 -2.00 -4.62 1.92
C PRO A 104 -1.05 -4.76 0.74
N VAL A 105 -1.10 -3.80 -0.19
CA VAL A 105 -0.05 -3.63 -1.20
C VAL A 105 1.13 -2.93 -0.54
N TYR A 106 2.11 -3.71 -0.06
CA TYR A 106 3.31 -3.20 0.61
C TYR A 106 4.55 -3.39 -0.25
N ILE A 107 5.25 -2.29 -0.54
CA ILE A 107 6.45 -2.29 -1.40
C ILE A 107 7.74 -2.33 -0.58
N GLY A 108 7.70 -1.86 0.67
CA GLY A 108 8.86 -1.80 1.54
C GLY A 108 9.20 -0.38 1.97
N ALA A 109 9.31 -0.14 3.28
CA ALA A 109 9.72 1.16 3.83
C ALA A 109 11.08 1.62 3.29
N VAL A 110 12.03 0.69 3.13
CA VAL A 110 13.36 0.93 2.56
C VAL A 110 13.25 1.40 1.10
N VAL A 111 12.45 0.71 0.30
CA VAL A 111 12.26 1.01 -1.12
C VAL A 111 11.59 2.37 -1.30
N VAL A 112 10.54 2.66 -0.54
CA VAL A 112 9.85 3.96 -0.60
C VAL A 112 10.78 5.10 -0.19
N PHE A 113 11.59 4.91 0.85
CA PHE A 113 12.60 5.90 1.24
C PHE A 113 13.65 6.13 0.15
N LEU A 114 14.17 5.05 -0.44
CA LEU A 114 15.12 5.13 -1.55
C LEU A 114 14.49 5.71 -2.83
N PHE A 115 13.19 5.51 -3.06
CA PHE A 115 12.43 6.15 -4.13
C PHE A 115 12.41 7.67 -3.94
N PHE A 116 12.08 8.18 -2.75
CA PHE A 116 12.14 9.62 -2.48
C PHE A 116 13.57 10.16 -2.59
N PHE A 117 14.54 9.43 -2.03
CA PHE A 117 15.96 9.78 -2.18
C PHE A 117 16.35 9.87 -3.66
N GLY A 118 15.95 8.90 -4.48
CA GLY A 118 16.15 8.88 -5.93
C GLY A 118 15.44 9.99 -6.67
N ALA A 119 14.22 10.36 -6.28
CA ALA A 119 13.48 11.46 -6.89
C ALA A 119 14.19 12.83 -6.73
N PHE A 120 14.96 13.01 -5.65
CA PHE A 120 15.77 14.21 -5.44
C PHE A 120 17.21 14.08 -5.97
N LEU A 121 17.79 12.89 -5.95
CA LEU A 121 19.18 12.66 -6.35
C LEU A 121 19.34 12.47 -7.86
N VAL A 122 18.51 11.63 -8.47
CA VAL A 122 18.63 11.27 -9.89
C VAL A 122 18.23 12.48 -10.74
N LYS A 123 18.91 12.64 -11.87
CA LYS A 123 18.63 13.71 -12.86
C LYS A 123 18.18 13.11 -14.18
N GLY A 124 17.52 13.92 -15.00
CA GLY A 124 17.11 13.55 -16.36
C GLY A 124 15.65 13.10 -16.48
N LYS A 125 15.27 12.78 -17.72
CA LYS A 125 13.88 12.48 -18.11
C LYS A 125 13.36 11.20 -17.47
N LEU A 126 14.20 10.18 -17.34
CA LEU A 126 13.81 8.86 -16.82
C LEU A 126 13.20 8.95 -15.41
N LYS A 127 13.77 9.79 -14.54
CA LYS A 127 13.22 10.05 -13.21
C LYS A 127 11.77 10.55 -13.27
N TRP A 128 11.52 11.56 -14.11
CA TRP A 128 10.19 12.15 -14.21
C TRP A 128 9.18 11.15 -14.77
N TRP A 129 9.57 10.34 -15.75
CA TRP A 129 8.74 9.22 -16.22
C TRP A 129 8.34 8.27 -15.09
N LEU A 130 9.31 7.85 -14.25
CA LEU A 130 9.03 6.94 -13.13
C LEU A 130 8.17 7.59 -12.05
N VAL A 131 8.48 8.81 -11.64
CA VAL A 131 7.69 9.55 -10.63
C VAL A 131 6.26 9.78 -11.13
N THR A 132 6.10 10.21 -12.38
CA THR A 132 4.79 10.42 -12.99
C THR A 132 4.03 9.10 -13.08
N ALA A 133 4.66 8.00 -13.49
CA ALA A 133 4.02 6.68 -13.53
C ALA A 133 3.52 6.24 -12.14
N VAL A 134 4.32 6.45 -11.08
CA VAL A 134 3.91 6.16 -9.69
C VAL A 134 2.69 7.00 -9.32
N ILE A 135 2.74 8.32 -9.52
CA ILE A 135 1.64 9.24 -9.18
C ILE A 135 0.37 8.85 -9.94
N PHE A 136 0.45 8.64 -11.26
CA PHE A 136 -0.71 8.25 -12.07
C PHE A 136 -1.28 6.91 -11.65
N SER A 137 -0.44 5.92 -11.33
CA SER A 137 -0.92 4.61 -10.87
C SER A 137 -1.69 4.73 -9.55
N ILE A 138 -1.22 5.55 -8.60
CA ILE A 138 -1.92 5.82 -7.34
C ILE A 138 -3.25 6.53 -7.58
N LEU A 139 -3.26 7.58 -8.39
CA LEU A 139 -4.49 8.33 -8.71
C LEU A 139 -5.53 7.44 -9.40
N LEU A 140 -5.10 6.55 -10.29
CA LEU A 140 -5.99 5.60 -10.94
C LEU A 140 -6.50 4.56 -9.94
N ALA A 141 -5.65 4.04 -9.06
CA ALA A 141 -6.03 3.04 -8.05
C ALA A 141 -7.16 3.51 -7.12
N TRP A 142 -7.28 4.83 -6.91
CA TRP A 142 -8.33 5.43 -6.09
C TRP A 142 -9.75 5.24 -6.64
N GLY A 143 -9.91 4.91 -7.93
CA GLY A 143 -11.18 4.47 -8.50
C GLY A 143 -12.34 5.42 -8.20
N LYS A 144 -13.31 4.95 -7.40
CA LYS A 144 -14.50 5.72 -6.99
C LYS A 144 -14.20 7.06 -6.31
N HIS A 145 -13.03 7.22 -5.70
CA HIS A 145 -12.64 8.50 -5.10
C HIS A 145 -12.21 9.54 -6.16
N LEU A 146 -11.93 9.12 -7.39
CA LEU A 146 -11.62 9.96 -8.55
C LEU A 146 -12.38 9.49 -9.79
N MET A 147 -13.72 9.44 -9.71
CA MET A 147 -14.59 8.93 -10.78
C MET A 147 -14.34 9.59 -12.15
N PHE A 148 -14.00 10.88 -12.19
CA PHE A 148 -13.66 11.56 -13.44
C PHE A 148 -12.47 10.90 -14.15
N LEU A 149 -11.39 10.63 -13.42
CA LEU A 149 -10.17 10.04 -13.98
C LEU A 149 -10.38 8.56 -14.31
N SER A 150 -10.96 7.80 -13.38
CA SER A 150 -11.17 6.36 -13.56
C SER A 150 -12.22 6.07 -14.63
N GLY A 151 -13.30 6.87 -14.71
CA GLY A 151 -14.30 6.77 -15.78
C GLY A 151 -13.70 7.03 -17.16
N PHE A 152 -12.88 8.08 -17.30
CA PHE A 152 -12.17 8.36 -18.55
C PHE A 152 -11.26 7.18 -18.98
N PHE A 153 -10.54 6.55 -18.05
CA PHE A 153 -9.71 5.39 -18.38
C PHE A 153 -10.54 4.14 -18.72
N ILE A 154 -11.65 3.90 -18.03
CA ILE A 154 -12.55 2.78 -18.37
C ILE A 154 -13.15 2.95 -19.77
N ASP A 155 -13.54 4.18 -20.13
CA ASP A 155 -14.25 4.45 -21.37
C ASP A 155 -13.34 4.52 -22.61
N TYR A 156 -12.11 5.00 -22.45
CA TYR A 156 -11.22 5.31 -23.58
C TYR A 156 -9.92 4.48 -23.64
N PHE A 157 -9.45 3.89 -22.53
CA PHE A 157 -8.19 3.14 -22.54
C PHE A 157 -8.41 1.62 -22.71
N PRO A 158 -7.87 1.01 -23.77
CA PRO A 158 -8.10 -0.40 -24.04
C PRO A 158 -7.51 -1.29 -22.96
N GLY A 159 -8.31 -2.22 -22.45
CA GLY A 159 -7.89 -3.23 -21.47
C GLY A 159 -7.93 -2.77 -20.01
N TYR A 160 -8.24 -1.50 -19.73
CA TYR A 160 -8.42 -1.02 -18.35
C TYR A 160 -9.65 -1.65 -17.68
N ASP A 161 -10.73 -1.82 -18.44
CA ASP A 161 -11.97 -2.52 -18.04
C ASP A 161 -11.82 -4.04 -17.84
N LYS A 162 -10.64 -4.59 -18.16
CA LYS A 162 -10.30 -6.01 -17.98
C LYS A 162 -9.54 -6.29 -16.68
N PHE A 163 -9.11 -5.27 -15.95
CA PHE A 163 -8.59 -5.46 -14.60
C PHE A 163 -9.72 -5.91 -13.67
N ARG A 164 -9.44 -6.91 -12.83
CA ARG A 164 -10.43 -7.39 -11.84
C ARG A 164 -10.73 -6.31 -10.80
N THR A 165 -9.74 -5.49 -10.47
CA THR A 165 -9.85 -4.39 -9.50
C THR A 165 -9.02 -3.21 -10.01
N VAL A 166 -9.47 -1.99 -9.74
CA VAL A 166 -8.73 -0.78 -10.12
C VAL A 166 -7.38 -0.72 -9.40
N SER A 167 -7.31 -1.25 -8.17
CA SER A 167 -6.09 -1.34 -7.38
C SER A 167 -4.95 -2.15 -8.05
N MET A 168 -5.24 -3.04 -9.00
CA MET A 168 -4.20 -3.79 -9.74
C MET A 168 -3.27 -2.89 -10.55
N ILE A 169 -3.68 -1.66 -10.87
CA ILE A 169 -2.82 -0.69 -11.55
C ILE A 169 -1.57 -0.31 -10.72
N LEU A 170 -1.61 -0.54 -9.40
CA LEU A 170 -0.47 -0.32 -8.50
C LEU A 170 0.76 -1.17 -8.84
N VAL A 171 0.62 -2.22 -9.67
CA VAL A 171 1.77 -2.95 -10.23
C VAL A 171 2.77 -2.03 -10.94
N ILE A 172 2.29 -0.92 -11.52
CA ILE A 172 3.15 0.11 -12.12
C ILE A 172 4.00 0.79 -11.04
N ALA A 173 3.39 1.14 -9.90
CA ALA A 173 4.09 1.69 -8.74
C ALA A 173 5.06 0.69 -8.13
N GLU A 174 4.66 -0.58 -8.00
CA GLU A 174 5.50 -1.69 -7.51
C GLU A 174 6.74 -1.91 -8.38
N PHE A 175 6.69 -1.58 -9.67
CA PHE A 175 7.85 -1.65 -10.54
C PHE A 175 8.67 -0.34 -10.54
N ALA A 176 8.00 0.80 -10.70
CA ALA A 176 8.65 2.09 -10.90
C ALA A 176 9.38 2.59 -9.65
N MET A 177 8.86 2.32 -8.45
CA MET A 177 9.51 2.73 -7.20
C MET A 177 10.84 2.00 -6.95
N PRO A 178 10.91 0.65 -6.97
CA PRO A 178 12.18 -0.06 -6.89
C PRO A 178 13.15 0.33 -8.01
N LEU A 179 12.66 0.53 -9.25
CA LEU A 179 13.54 0.92 -10.35
C LEU A 179 14.21 2.27 -10.08
N LEU A 180 13.47 3.28 -9.61
CA LEU A 180 14.07 4.57 -9.26
C LEU A 180 15.00 4.47 -8.04
N ALA A 181 14.66 3.64 -7.05
CA ALA A 181 15.52 3.36 -5.90
C ALA A 181 16.87 2.75 -6.34
N ILE A 182 16.85 1.77 -7.24
CA ILE A 182 18.06 1.15 -7.80
C ILE A 182 18.86 2.17 -8.62
N LEU A 183 18.22 3.01 -9.41
CA LEU A 183 18.90 4.09 -10.14
C LEU A 183 19.57 5.09 -9.19
N ALA A 184 18.97 5.37 -8.04
CA ALA A 184 19.58 6.22 -7.01
C ALA A 184 20.84 5.57 -6.41
N ILE A 185 20.77 4.27 -6.11
CA ILE A 185 21.91 3.48 -5.64
C ILE A 185 23.03 3.48 -6.69
N LYS A 186 22.68 3.21 -7.96
CA LYS A 186 23.63 3.24 -9.08
C LYS A 186 24.30 4.61 -9.21
N GLN A 187 23.52 5.69 -9.16
CA GLN A 187 24.03 7.05 -9.22
C GLN A 187 25.03 7.32 -8.09
N LEU A 188 24.74 6.84 -6.88
CA LEU A 188 25.58 7.04 -5.70
C LEU A 188 26.90 6.26 -5.76
N VAL A 189 26.90 5.06 -6.35
CA VAL A 189 28.08 4.18 -6.44
C VAL A 189 28.97 4.53 -7.63
N GLU A 190 28.38 4.80 -8.79
CA GLU A 190 29.13 4.96 -10.05
C GLU A 190 29.55 6.41 -10.32
N ASN A 191 28.87 7.40 -9.74
CA ASN A 191 29.13 8.81 -10.03
C ASN A 191 29.58 9.59 -8.80
N GLU A 192 30.40 10.61 -9.01
CA GLU A 192 30.72 11.57 -7.96
C GLU A 192 29.54 12.51 -7.72
N VAL A 193 28.74 12.18 -6.70
CA VAL A 193 27.62 13.03 -6.27
C VAL A 193 28.16 14.23 -5.46
N PRO A 194 27.80 15.47 -5.83
CA PRO A 194 28.11 16.66 -5.04
C PRO A 194 27.53 16.56 -3.62
N LYS A 195 28.30 16.99 -2.61
CA LYS A 195 27.87 16.93 -1.19
C LYS A 195 26.52 17.64 -0.95
N VAL A 196 26.31 18.77 -1.62
CA VAL A 196 25.07 19.55 -1.52
C VAL A 196 23.87 18.74 -2.01
N GLU A 197 23.99 18.04 -3.14
CA GLU A 197 22.91 17.25 -3.73
C GLU A 197 22.59 16.02 -2.87
N PHE A 198 23.61 15.30 -2.40
CA PHE A 198 23.43 14.17 -1.50
C PHE A 198 22.72 14.59 -0.21
N ASN A 199 23.19 15.64 0.45
CA ASN A 199 22.61 16.12 1.72
C ASN A 199 21.17 16.60 1.51
N LYS A 200 20.89 17.27 0.39
CA LYS A 200 19.55 17.73 0.03
C LYS A 200 18.61 16.54 -0.17
N ALA A 201 19.03 15.55 -0.95
CA ALA A 201 18.24 14.35 -1.21
C ALA A 201 17.96 13.57 0.07
N LEU A 202 18.98 13.33 0.90
CA LEU A 202 18.85 12.62 2.17
C LEU A 202 17.97 13.38 3.17
N LYS A 203 18.16 14.70 3.28
CA LYS A 203 17.35 15.54 4.18
C LYS A 203 15.88 15.49 3.80
N TYR A 204 15.55 15.68 2.52
CA TYR A 204 14.15 15.67 2.10
C TYR A 204 13.53 14.27 2.14
N SER A 205 14.26 13.21 1.79
CA SER A 205 13.74 11.85 1.93
C SER A 205 13.49 11.48 3.40
N LEU A 206 14.36 11.91 4.33
CA LEU A 206 14.14 11.73 5.77
C LEU A 206 12.97 12.55 6.29
N ILE A 207 12.83 13.82 5.87
CA ILE A 207 11.70 14.66 6.29
C ILE A 207 10.38 14.05 5.80
N ILE A 208 10.33 13.60 4.55
CA ILE A 208 9.10 13.05 3.96
C ILE A 208 8.81 11.67 4.54
N ALA A 209 9.65 10.66 4.27
CA ALA A 209 9.35 9.29 4.67
C ALA A 209 9.55 9.08 6.18
N GLY A 210 10.66 9.56 6.74
CA GLY A 210 10.94 9.48 8.17
C GLY A 210 9.97 10.32 9.00
N GLY A 211 9.67 11.55 8.57
CA GLY A 211 8.68 12.41 9.23
C GLY A 211 7.29 11.79 9.22
N LEU A 212 6.82 11.26 8.08
CA LEU A 212 5.53 10.56 8.01
C LEU A 212 5.50 9.34 8.94
N ALA A 213 6.51 8.47 8.92
CA ALA A 213 6.58 7.31 9.83
C ALA A 213 6.63 7.71 11.31
N LEU A 214 7.33 8.80 11.64
CA LEU A 214 7.39 9.32 13.00
C LEU A 214 6.01 9.82 13.46
N VAL A 215 5.32 10.60 12.63
CA VAL A 215 3.98 11.11 12.93
C VAL A 215 2.99 9.96 13.14
N PHE A 216 2.98 8.96 12.25
CA PHE A 216 2.08 7.81 12.38
C PHE A 216 2.45 6.86 13.52
N SER A 217 3.72 6.80 13.95
CA SER A 217 4.10 5.96 15.10
C SER A 217 3.66 6.59 16.43
N ILE A 218 3.80 7.91 16.59
CA ILE A 218 3.49 8.59 17.86
C ILE A 218 2.01 8.98 17.94
N MET A 219 1.46 9.53 16.86
CA MET A 219 0.20 10.27 16.88
C MET A 219 -0.71 9.97 15.68
N PRO A 220 -0.99 8.69 15.35
CA PRO A 220 -1.81 8.39 14.18
C PRO A 220 -3.28 8.81 14.35
N GLY A 221 -3.74 8.98 15.60
CA GLY A 221 -5.09 9.47 15.91
C GLY A 221 -5.35 10.94 15.57
N LEU A 222 -4.33 11.72 15.20
CA LEU A 222 -4.52 13.11 14.74
C LEU A 222 -5.20 13.18 13.37
N PHE A 223 -4.92 12.21 12.51
CA PHE A 223 -5.42 12.20 11.13
C PHE A 223 -6.45 11.10 10.88
N LEU A 224 -6.49 10.06 11.72
CA LEU A 224 -7.28 8.85 11.52
C LEU A 224 -8.20 8.57 12.71
N ASN A 225 -9.41 8.08 12.41
CA ASN A 225 -10.41 7.74 13.43
C ASN A 225 -10.56 6.22 13.67
N PHE A 226 -9.87 5.39 12.87
CA PHE A 226 -9.87 3.92 12.94
C PHE A 226 -11.25 3.24 12.83
N LYS A 227 -12.25 3.98 12.33
CA LYS A 227 -13.60 3.48 12.10
C LYS A 227 -13.65 2.79 10.73
N SER A 228 -14.32 1.63 10.69
CA SER A 228 -14.62 0.95 9.43
C SER A 228 -16.07 1.23 9.02
N PRO A 229 -16.39 1.29 7.70
CA PRO A 229 -17.77 1.25 7.23
C PRO A 229 -18.55 0.02 7.73
N THR A 230 -17.85 -1.09 8.02
CA THR A 230 -18.46 -2.34 8.50
C THR A 230 -18.68 -2.38 10.01
N ASP A 231 -18.16 -1.40 10.77
CA ASP A 231 -18.32 -1.37 12.24
C ASP A 231 -19.81 -1.32 12.65
N GLN A 232 -20.67 -0.67 11.85
CA GLN A 232 -22.10 -0.59 12.12
C GLN A 232 -22.79 -1.95 12.06
N ASN A 233 -22.32 -2.86 11.20
CA ASN A 233 -22.87 -4.20 11.10
C ASN A 233 -22.64 -4.98 12.39
N LEU A 234 -21.51 -4.76 13.07
CA LEU A 234 -21.20 -5.41 14.34
C LEU A 234 -22.16 -4.95 15.45
N ILE A 235 -22.48 -3.65 15.49
CA ILE A 235 -23.51 -3.10 16.40
C ILE A 235 -24.86 -3.76 16.11
N ASN A 236 -25.25 -3.82 14.83
CA ASN A 236 -26.52 -4.40 14.42
C ASN A 236 -26.61 -5.90 14.73
N SER A 237 -25.47 -6.62 14.75
CA SER A 237 -25.37 -8.01 15.19
C SER A 237 -25.41 -8.21 16.71
N GLY A 238 -25.55 -7.13 17.50
CA GLY A 238 -25.70 -7.20 18.95
C GLY A 238 -24.39 -7.09 19.75
N TRP A 239 -23.26 -6.78 19.10
CA TRP A 239 -21.99 -6.60 19.83
C TRP A 239 -21.96 -5.26 20.59
N PRO A 240 -21.44 -5.23 21.83
CA PRO A 240 -21.40 -4.02 22.63
C PRO A 240 -20.37 -3.02 22.11
N ASN A 241 -20.61 -1.73 22.40
CA ASN A 241 -19.69 -0.64 22.02
C ASN A 241 -18.28 -0.80 22.61
N GLU A 242 -18.14 -1.48 23.75
CA GLU A 242 -16.84 -1.78 24.35
C GLU A 242 -15.96 -2.62 23.41
N LEU A 243 -16.53 -3.61 22.73
CA LEU A 243 -15.81 -4.45 21.78
C LEU A 243 -15.36 -3.67 20.54
N LEU A 244 -16.19 -2.75 20.06
CA LEU A 244 -15.82 -1.85 18.96
C LEU A 244 -14.67 -0.93 19.34
N ASN A 245 -14.65 -0.43 20.58
CA ASN A 245 -13.55 0.40 21.07
C ASN A 245 -12.25 -0.41 21.18
N SER A 246 -12.30 -1.67 21.60
CA SER A 246 -11.10 -2.53 21.61
C SER A 246 -10.60 -2.85 20.20
N ILE A 247 -11.49 -3.07 19.23
CA ILE A 247 -11.10 -3.26 17.81
C ILE A 247 -10.40 -2.00 17.29
N ARG A 248 -10.92 -0.81 17.58
CA ARG A 248 -10.28 0.46 17.19
C ARG A 248 -8.94 0.67 17.88
N ALA A 249 -8.81 0.26 19.14
CA ALA A 249 -7.54 0.31 19.86
C ALA A 249 -6.50 -0.61 19.21
N ASP A 250 -6.88 -1.82 18.83
CA ASP A 250 -6.00 -2.75 18.10
C ASP A 250 -5.59 -2.20 16.74
N ARG A 251 -6.53 -1.65 15.96
CA ARG A 251 -6.24 -0.98 14.67
C ARG A 251 -5.21 0.13 14.82
N LYS A 252 -5.37 0.96 15.85
CA LYS A 252 -4.40 2.01 16.19
C LYS A 252 -3.05 1.42 16.54
N TYR A 253 -3.01 0.42 17.41
CA TYR A 253 -1.77 -0.23 17.85
C TYR A 253 -1.00 -0.87 16.69
N ILE A 254 -1.71 -1.54 15.77
CA ILE A 254 -1.14 -2.14 14.55
C ILE A 254 -0.42 -1.06 13.72
N LEU A 255 -1.12 0.04 13.42
CA LEU A 255 -0.53 1.15 12.68
C LEU A 255 0.68 1.76 13.40
N GLN A 256 0.60 2.00 14.72
CA GLN A 256 1.71 2.56 15.48
C GLN A 256 2.96 1.68 15.42
N THR A 257 2.76 0.37 15.61
CA THR A 257 3.84 -0.61 15.62
C THR A 257 4.53 -0.71 14.26
N ASP A 258 3.74 -0.79 13.19
CA ASP A 258 4.29 -0.90 11.83
C ASP A 258 4.90 0.41 11.34
N ALA A 259 4.34 1.56 11.70
CA ALA A 259 4.95 2.86 11.44
C ALA A 259 6.30 3.00 12.17
N PHE A 260 6.38 2.54 13.42
CA PHE A 260 7.64 2.54 14.17
C PHE A 260 8.69 1.61 13.55
N ARG A 261 8.31 0.41 13.14
CA ARG A 261 9.21 -0.50 12.41
C ARG A 261 9.69 0.11 11.09
N SER A 262 8.79 0.74 10.33
CA SER A 262 9.12 1.44 9.09
C SER A 262 10.11 2.59 9.34
N LEU A 263 9.93 3.34 10.44
CA LEU A 263 10.88 4.38 10.86
C LEU A 263 12.26 3.79 11.14
N LEU A 264 12.37 2.66 11.85
CA LEU A 264 13.65 2.00 12.09
C LEU A 264 14.35 1.60 10.79
N PHE A 265 13.61 1.00 9.85
CA PHE A 265 14.16 0.65 8.54
C PHE A 265 14.68 1.88 7.77
N ILE A 266 13.96 2.99 7.82
CA ILE A 266 14.39 4.26 7.21
C ILE A 266 15.68 4.77 7.85
N LEU A 267 15.74 4.80 9.18
CA LEU A 267 16.91 5.28 9.91
C LEU A 267 18.13 4.40 9.63
N PHE A 268 17.99 3.07 9.64
CA PHE A 268 19.08 2.17 9.28
C PHE A 268 19.54 2.35 7.83
N THR A 269 18.59 2.51 6.89
CA THR A 269 18.92 2.79 5.49
C THR A 269 19.68 4.10 5.35
N ALA A 270 19.25 5.16 6.04
CA ALA A 270 19.94 6.45 6.05
C ALA A 270 21.36 6.36 6.64
N VAL A 271 21.54 5.59 7.72
CA VAL A 271 22.86 5.31 8.31
C VAL A 271 23.76 4.58 7.31
N ILE A 272 23.25 3.58 6.59
CA ILE A 272 24.01 2.85 5.56
C ILE A 272 24.42 3.80 4.41
N LEU A 273 23.52 4.66 3.93
CA LEU A 273 23.83 5.66 2.91
C LEU A 273 24.93 6.63 3.37
N LEU A 274 24.86 7.11 4.63
CA LEU A 274 25.87 8.00 5.21
C LEU A 274 27.21 7.29 5.40
N ALA A 275 27.22 6.06 5.92
CA ALA A 275 28.42 5.27 6.11
C ALA A 275 29.14 5.03 4.77
N PHE A 276 28.39 4.73 3.71
CA PHE A 276 28.94 4.61 2.37
C PHE A 276 29.51 5.94 1.87
N ARG A 277 28.77 7.04 2.02
CA ARG A 277 29.21 8.38 1.60
C ARG A 277 30.52 8.82 2.28
N PHE A 278 30.68 8.51 3.57
CA PHE A 278 31.89 8.81 4.32
C PHE A 278 33.00 7.77 4.14
N LYS A 279 32.86 6.85 3.17
CA LYS A 279 33.81 5.77 2.86
C LYS A 279 34.14 4.89 4.07
N LYS A 280 33.20 4.76 5.02
CA LYS A 280 33.35 3.90 6.22
C LYS A 280 33.09 2.42 5.91
N ILE A 281 32.38 2.14 4.83
CA ILE A 281 32.08 0.79 4.35
C ILE A 281 32.43 0.66 2.86
N SER A 282 32.79 -0.56 2.45
CA SER A 282 33.03 -0.86 1.03
C SER A 282 31.70 -1.03 0.28
N VAL A 283 31.77 -0.97 -1.06
CA VAL A 283 30.61 -1.19 -1.95
C VAL A 283 29.94 -2.55 -1.70
N LYS A 284 30.73 -3.59 -1.37
CA LYS A 284 30.20 -4.93 -1.07
C LYS A 284 29.31 -4.92 0.19
N PHE A 285 29.80 -4.33 1.28
CA PHE A 285 29.02 -4.23 2.52
C PHE A 285 27.82 -3.30 2.38
N PHE A 286 27.92 -2.27 1.55
CA PHE A 286 26.81 -1.39 1.21
C PHE A 286 25.66 -2.17 0.55
N TYR A 287 25.94 -2.97 -0.47
CA TYR A 287 24.92 -3.79 -1.14
C TYR A 287 24.34 -4.86 -0.21
N VAL A 288 25.18 -5.56 0.56
CA VAL A 288 24.70 -6.57 1.52
C VAL A 288 23.80 -5.93 2.58
N GLY A 289 24.17 -4.77 3.12
CA GLY A 289 23.38 -4.07 4.12
C GLY A 289 22.01 -3.64 3.59
N LEU A 290 21.96 -3.03 2.40
CA LEU A 290 20.68 -2.66 1.77
C LEU A 290 19.84 -3.88 1.40
N GLY A 291 20.45 -4.92 0.81
CA GLY A 291 19.76 -6.15 0.45
C GLY A 291 19.17 -6.85 1.67
N PHE A 292 19.90 -6.89 2.78
CA PHE A 292 19.41 -7.44 4.04
C PHE A 292 18.19 -6.67 4.58
N LEU A 293 18.23 -5.33 4.59
CA LEU A 293 17.09 -4.53 5.05
C LEU A 293 15.86 -4.64 4.14
N ILE A 294 16.03 -4.88 2.84
CA ILE A 294 14.91 -5.05 1.90
C ILE A 294 14.24 -6.42 2.08
N LEU A 295 14.99 -7.44 2.53
CA LEU A 295 14.48 -8.79 2.77
C LEU A 295 13.76 -8.96 4.11
N LEU A 296 13.99 -8.06 5.07
CA LEU A 296 13.35 -8.04 6.39
C LEU A 296 11.97 -7.36 6.34
#